data_AF-A0A376UDB8-F1
#
_entry.id   AF-A0A376UDB8-F1
#
_cell.length_a   1.000
_cell.length_b   1.000
_cell.length_c   1.000
_cell.angle_alpha   90.00
_cell.angle_beta   90.00
_cell.angle_gamma   90.00
#
_symmetry.space_group_name_H-M   'P 1'
#
loop_
_entity.id
_entity.type
_entity.pdbx_description
1 polymer ?
#
loop_
_entity_poly.entity_id
_entity_poly.type
_entity_poly.pdbx_seq_one_letter_code
_entity_poly.pdbx_strand_id
1 'polypeptide(L)' 'MENAGNAVVAAAKYRAGSNNREGVLDVIDKVLKHEAPFDQ' A
#
# COMPACT_ATOMS: atom_id res chain seq x y z
N MET A 1 2.57 5.22 1.89
CA MET A 1 3.16 4.42 2.99
C MET A 1 2.72 5.01 4.32
N GLU A 2 2.77 4.24 5.40
CA GLU A 2 2.30 4.71 6.72
C GLU A 2 3.12 5.90 7.24
N ASN A 3 4.43 5.88 7.00
CA ASN A 3 5.36 6.94 7.36
C ASN A 3 5.47 8.07 6.32
N ALA A 4 4.60 8.10 5.30
CA ALA A 4 4.62 9.16 4.29
C ALA A 4 4.02 10.46 4.82
N GLY A 5 4.51 11.60 4.32
CA GLY A 5 3.97 12.92 4.64
C GLY A 5 2.52 13.11 4.16
N ASN A 6 1.79 14.00 4.83
CA ASN A 6 0.34 14.18 4.65
C ASN A 6 -0.09 14.46 3.20
N ALA A 7 0.67 15.27 2.46
CA ALA A 7 0.37 15.57 1.05
C ALA A 7 0.39 14.31 0.17
N VAL A 8 1.34 13.40 0.42
CA VAL A 8 1.46 12.14 -0.31
C VAL A 8 0.34 11.18 0.08
N VAL A 9 -0.03 11.13 1.35
CA VAL A 9 -1.15 10.31 1.84
C VAL A 9 -2.47 10.78 1.22
N ALA A 10 -2.71 12.09 1.14
CA ALA A 10 -3.94 12.66 0.58
C ALA A 10 -4.09 12.40 -0.94
N ALA A 11 -2.97 12.35 -1.67
CA ALA A 11 -2.97 12.08 -3.11
C ALA A 11 -3.08 10.58 -3.47
N ALA A 12 -2.79 9.68 -2.52
CA ALA A 12 -2.71 8.25 -2.79
C ALA A 12 -4.08 7.57 -2.74
N LYS A 13 -4.40 6.75 -3.75
CA LYS A 13 -5.60 5.89 -3.74
C LYS A 13 -5.52 4.76 -2.71
N TYR A 14 -4.31 4.23 -2.51
CA TYR A 14 -4.04 3.11 -1.61
C TYR A 14 -2.80 3.42 -0.76
N ARG A 15 -2.77 2.88 0.45
CA ARG A 15 -1.68 3.10 1.41
C ARG A 15 -1.04 1.77 1.82
N ALA A 16 0.23 1.62 1.45
CA ALA A 16 1.12 0.61 2.01
C ALA A 16 1.42 0.87 3.51
N GLY A 17 1.80 -0.17 4.24
CA GLY A 17 2.31 -0.06 5.61
C GLY A 17 3.62 0.74 5.73
N SER A 18 4.21 0.74 6.91
CA SER A 18 5.53 1.36 7.15
C SER A 18 6.65 0.62 6.40
N ASN A 19 7.69 1.35 5.99
CA ASN A 19 8.91 0.75 5.40
C ASN A 19 9.67 -0.15 6.39
N ASN A 20 9.49 0.04 7.69
CA ASN A 20 10.10 -0.80 8.73
C ASN A 20 9.31 -2.10 9.00
N ARG A 21 8.20 -2.33 8.28
CA ARG A 21 7.31 -3.49 8.43
C ARG A 21 6.94 -4.11 7.08
N GLU A 22 7.86 -4.03 6.11
CA GLU A 22 7.66 -4.63 4.78
C GLU A 22 6.38 -4.19 4.06
N GLY A 23 5.83 -3.01 4.36
CA GLY A 23 4.49 -2.63 3.90
C GLY A 23 4.31 -2.56 2.38
N VAL A 24 5.40 -2.58 1.60
CA VAL A 24 5.38 -2.70 0.13
C VAL A 24 5.17 -4.15 -0.30
N LEU A 25 5.77 -5.12 0.39
CA LEU A 25 5.61 -6.54 0.09
C LEU A 25 4.15 -6.98 0.25
N ASP A 26 3.45 -6.46 1.27
CA ASP A 26 2.01 -6.69 1.46
C ASP A 26 1.16 -6.21 0.26
N VAL A 27 1.53 -5.08 -0.35
CA VAL A 27 0.81 -4.56 -1.52
C VAL A 27 1.10 -5.41 -2.75
N ILE A 28 2.36 -5.84 -2.93
CA ILE A 28 2.76 -6.72 -4.03
C ILE A 28 2.01 -8.06 -3.93
N ASP A 29 1.97 -8.66 -2.74
CA ASP A 29 1.28 -9.94 -2.49
C ASP A 29 -0.21 -9.85 -2.81
N LYS A 30 -0.89 -8.79 -2.36
CA LYS A 30 -2.31 -8.54 -2.69
C LYS A 30 -2.57 -8.41 -4.19
N VAL A 31 -1.68 -7.74 -4.91
CA VAL A 31 -1.80 -7.62 -6.39
C VAL A 31 -1.63 -8.98 -7.05
N LEU A 32 -0.62 -9.77 -6.64
CA LEU A 32 -0.37 -11.10 -7.21
C LEU A 32 -1.50 -12.09 -6.93
N LYS A 33 -2.19 -11.93 -5.79
CA LYS A 33 -3.31 -12.79 -5.37
C LYS A 33 -4.67 -12.29 -5.84
N HIS A 34 -4.75 -11.15 -6.54
CA HIS A 34 -6.01 -10.49 -6.88
C HIS A 34 -6.90 -10.26 -5.64
N GLU A 35 -6.31 -9.86 -4.53
CA GLU A 35 -7.04 -9.48 -3.32
C GLU A 35 -7.51 -8.02 -3.41
N ALA A 36 -8.70 -7.73 -2.86
CA ALA A 36 -9.18 -6.36 -2.76
C ALA A 36 -8.12 -5.43 -2.13
N PRO A 37 -7.89 -4.22 -2.68
CA PRO A 37 -8.65 -3.54 -3.74
C PRO A 37 -8.09 -3.75 -5.16
N PHE A 38 -7.38 -4.86 -5.41
CA PHE A 38 -6.73 -5.19 -6.69
C PHE A 38 -7.37 -6.40 -7.41
N ASP A 39 -8.59 -6.73 -7.04
CA ASP A 39 -9.40 -7.86 -7.52
C ASP A 39 -10.11 -7.58 -8.86
N GLN A 40 -9.52 -6.71 -9.70
CA GLN A 40 -10.00 -6.42 -11.06
C GLN A 40 -9.59 -7.47 -12.09
#